data_AF-H3AYI4-F1
#
_entry.id   AF-H3AYI4-F1
#
_cell.length_a   1.000
_cell.length_b   1.000
_cell.length_c   1.000
_cell.angle_alpha   90.00
_cell.angle_beta   90.00
_cell.angle_gamma   90.00
#
_symmetry.space_group_name_H-M   'P 1'
#
loop_
_entity.id
_entity.type
_entity.pdbx_description
1 polymer ?
#
loop_
_entity_poly.entity_id
_entity_poly.type
_entity_poly.pdbx_seq_one_letter_code
_entity_poly.pdbx_strand_id
1 'polypeptide(L)'
;LQVLGLQFITAIILIHEIHVTTAKKDVFGFASYFSDHMVLQMKPAGAVIWGYTEAGFNVTVTVSNKGKIFTKKMAKTTAQRLVGSAIWKVILDPMPPGGPFLVTVKKHHDEQEKSIVLKDIWFGDVWFCSGQSNMEMTVLQIMNATEELAMASHYPHIRLFTVAHKQSPQELEDLSQISLQWAEPTAGNLGHGDFTYFSAVCWLYGRYLYDKLGYPIGLVQSTWGGTPIEAWSSKRALRKCGLSEDTKQKHTDSSFVDFKCINEFKFSCSSVSVSRFTDDLTGPSFPSILWNAMIHPLINMTIKGVIWYQGEANANLHTDLYNCTFPAMIEDWRNSFHEGSQAQTEPLFPFGFVQLSSDKNPTEEVTFPEIRWHQTADYGYAPNPKMPNTFMAVAMDLGDQTSPFGRIHPRYKQDVAYRLHLGARALVYGESKLVYQGPFPYQIKVHQSKELISITYKQKLYINHLNSSLFEVINTCNYGKMGTKCVIWRES
;
A
#
# COMPACT_ATOMS: atom_id res chain seq x y z
N LEU A 1 45.12 40.29 -77.36
CA LEU A 1 45.41 40.79 -76.00
C LEU A 1 44.55 40.01 -75.01
N GLN A 2 45.16 39.59 -73.90
CA GLN A 2 44.71 38.69 -72.83
C GLN A 2 43.21 38.54 -72.57
N VAL A 3 42.74 37.28 -72.57
CA VAL A 3 41.51 36.84 -71.90
C VAL A 3 41.92 36.15 -70.60
N LEU A 4 41.51 36.73 -69.47
CA LEU A 4 41.68 36.18 -68.13
C LEU A 4 40.62 35.08 -67.89
N GLY A 5 41.07 33.86 -67.64
CA GLY A 5 40.23 32.75 -67.20
C GLY A 5 40.05 32.78 -65.68
N LEU A 6 38.79 32.79 -65.23
CA LEU A 6 38.43 32.43 -63.86
C LEU A 6 38.14 30.92 -63.81
N GLN A 7 38.92 30.18 -63.02
CA GLN A 7 38.64 28.80 -62.67
C GLN A 7 37.59 28.76 -61.55
N PHE A 8 36.45 28.11 -61.80
CA PHE A 8 35.51 27.71 -60.75
C PHE A 8 35.87 26.32 -60.25
N ILE A 9 36.30 26.21 -58.99
CA ILE A 9 36.47 24.95 -58.26
C ILE A 9 35.08 24.52 -57.77
N THR A 10 34.56 23.41 -58.30
CA THR A 10 33.38 22.73 -57.76
C THR A 10 33.83 21.72 -56.70
N ALA A 11 33.54 22.02 -55.43
CA ALA A 11 33.74 21.09 -54.33
C ALA A 11 32.57 20.09 -54.27
N ILE A 12 32.85 18.81 -54.53
CA ILE A 12 31.89 17.71 -54.33
C ILE A 12 31.84 17.40 -52.84
N ILE A 13 30.74 17.75 -52.17
CA ILE A 13 30.45 17.32 -50.80
C ILE A 13 29.88 15.89 -50.86
N LEU A 14 30.72 14.91 -50.53
CA LEU A 14 30.28 13.53 -50.25
C LEU A 14 29.54 13.52 -48.91
N ILE A 15 28.21 13.46 -48.94
CA ILE A 15 27.39 13.17 -47.76
C ILE A 15 27.56 11.69 -47.45
N HIS A 16 28.39 11.37 -46.45
CA HIS A 16 28.37 10.05 -45.82
C HIS A 16 27.09 9.96 -44.98
N GLU A 17 26.15 9.10 -45.39
CA GLU A 17 25.04 8.69 -44.53
C GLU A 17 25.61 7.89 -43.35
N ILE A 18 25.77 8.56 -42.21
CA ILE A 18 26.02 7.89 -40.93
C ILE A 18 24.71 7.21 -40.53
N HIS A 19 24.56 5.93 -40.88
CA HIS A 19 23.55 5.07 -40.30
C HIS A 19 23.88 4.84 -38.82
N VAL A 20 23.35 5.72 -37.96
CA VAL A 20 23.30 5.46 -36.51
C VAL A 20 22.31 4.32 -36.29
N THR A 21 22.83 3.09 -36.31
CA THR A 21 22.10 1.93 -35.80
C THR A 21 21.99 2.10 -34.29
N THR A 22 20.91 2.74 -33.84
CA THR A 22 20.50 2.64 -32.43
C THR A 22 20.26 1.15 -32.17
N ALA A 23 21.13 0.53 -31.38
CA ALA A 23 20.93 -0.84 -30.93
C ALA A 23 19.54 -0.92 -30.31
N LYS A 24 18.62 -1.67 -30.93
CA LYS A 24 17.29 -1.92 -30.37
C LYS A 24 17.48 -2.50 -28.98
N LYS A 25 17.08 -1.76 -27.95
CA LYS A 25 17.02 -2.26 -26.58
C LYS A 25 16.17 -3.53 -26.61
N ASP A 26 16.75 -4.65 -26.22
CA ASP A 26 16.05 -5.93 -26.21
C ASP A 26 14.87 -5.84 -25.24
N VAL A 27 13.66 -5.88 -25.79
CA VAL A 27 12.40 -5.66 -25.06
C VAL A 27 12.00 -6.92 -24.26
N PHE A 28 12.63 -8.06 -24.51
CA PHE A 28 12.23 -9.33 -23.91
C PHE A 28 12.63 -9.42 -22.42
N GLY A 29 11.62 -9.35 -21.54
CA GLY A 29 11.80 -9.37 -20.09
C GLY A 29 10.49 -9.59 -19.34
N PHE A 30 10.59 -9.90 -18.04
CA PHE A 30 9.43 -9.83 -17.13
C PHE A 30 9.06 -8.37 -16.86
N ALA A 31 7.83 -8.14 -16.36
CA ALA A 31 7.50 -6.89 -15.71
C ALA A 31 8.41 -6.65 -14.48
N SER A 32 8.59 -5.38 -14.11
CA SER A 32 9.66 -4.91 -13.23
C SER A 32 9.73 -5.58 -11.86
N TYR A 33 8.58 -5.97 -11.30
CA TYR A 33 8.46 -6.52 -9.94
C TYR A 33 8.63 -8.04 -9.86
N PHE A 34 8.89 -8.73 -10.97
CA PHE A 34 9.29 -10.13 -10.95
C PHE A 34 10.80 -10.25 -10.81
N SER A 35 11.26 -10.87 -9.73
CA SER A 35 12.68 -11.17 -9.49
C SER A 35 12.83 -12.53 -8.84
N ASP A 36 14.09 -12.99 -8.71
CA ASP A 36 14.42 -14.15 -7.88
C ASP A 36 13.91 -13.93 -6.44
N HIS A 37 13.71 -15.03 -5.70
CA HIS A 37 13.21 -15.03 -4.32
C HIS A 37 11.73 -14.61 -4.14
N MET A 38 10.96 -14.42 -5.21
CA MET A 38 9.55 -14.01 -5.10
C MET A 38 8.63 -15.09 -4.53
N VAL A 39 7.57 -14.66 -3.83
CA VAL A 39 6.39 -15.49 -3.55
C VAL A 39 5.27 -15.13 -4.53
N LEU A 40 4.73 -16.13 -5.21
CA LEU A 40 3.52 -16.04 -6.03
C LEU A 40 2.32 -16.58 -5.25
N GLN A 41 1.13 -16.04 -5.51
CA GLN A 41 -0.09 -16.49 -4.84
C GLN A 41 -0.37 -17.97 -5.15
N MET A 42 -0.57 -18.76 -4.10
CA MET A 42 -0.97 -20.16 -4.19
C MET A 42 -2.46 -20.32 -4.51
N LYS A 43 -2.85 -21.56 -4.84
CA LYS A 43 -4.22 -22.01 -5.07
C LYS A 43 -5.21 -21.49 -3.99
N PRO A 44 -6.52 -21.37 -4.29
CA PRO A 44 -7.23 -21.91 -5.47
C PRO A 44 -7.01 -21.13 -6.76
N ALA A 45 -6.54 -19.89 -6.68
CA ALA A 45 -6.22 -19.06 -7.85
C ALA A 45 -4.91 -19.49 -8.54
N GLY A 46 -4.77 -19.13 -9.81
CA GLY A 46 -3.51 -19.18 -10.54
C GLY A 46 -2.79 -17.83 -10.46
N ALA A 47 -1.48 -17.84 -10.17
CA ALA A 47 -0.69 -16.62 -10.22
C ALA A 47 -0.57 -16.12 -11.68
N VAL A 48 -0.75 -14.81 -11.89
CA VAL A 48 -0.54 -14.17 -13.18
C VAL A 48 0.91 -13.73 -13.33
N ILE A 49 1.53 -14.10 -14.45
CA ILE A 49 2.87 -13.66 -14.83
C ILE A 49 2.81 -12.98 -16.19
N TRP A 50 3.52 -11.86 -16.32
CA TRP A 50 3.54 -11.08 -17.54
C TRP A 50 4.85 -10.34 -17.73
N GLY A 51 5.03 -9.78 -18.92
CA GLY A 51 6.18 -8.96 -19.25
C GLY A 51 6.14 -8.48 -20.70
N TYR A 52 7.30 -8.11 -21.19
CA TYR A 52 7.48 -7.45 -22.47
C TYR A 52 8.22 -8.34 -23.46
N THR A 53 7.93 -8.13 -24.74
CA THR A 53 8.64 -8.68 -25.88
C THR A 53 8.33 -7.83 -27.12
N GLU A 54 8.99 -8.09 -28.24
CA GLU A 54 8.64 -7.49 -29.52
C GLU A 54 7.28 -8.03 -30.04
N ALA A 55 6.58 -7.28 -30.89
CA ALA A 55 5.28 -7.70 -31.43
C ALA A 55 5.40 -8.90 -32.39
N GLY A 56 4.44 -9.83 -32.33
CA GLY A 56 4.34 -10.97 -33.25
C GLY A 56 5.00 -12.26 -32.76
N PHE A 57 5.62 -12.25 -31.59
CA PHE A 57 6.30 -13.41 -31.01
C PHE A 57 5.35 -14.22 -30.12
N ASN A 58 5.60 -15.53 -30.00
CA ASN A 58 4.95 -16.38 -29.00
C ASN A 58 5.90 -16.63 -27.84
N VAL A 59 5.34 -16.63 -26.63
CA VAL A 59 6.10 -16.85 -25.39
C VAL A 59 5.59 -18.11 -24.70
N THR A 60 6.51 -18.98 -24.28
CA THR A 60 6.21 -20.14 -23.43
C THR A 60 6.71 -19.91 -22.02
N VAL A 61 5.83 -20.04 -21.04
CA VAL A 61 6.14 -19.95 -19.61
C VAL A 61 6.06 -21.33 -18.99
N THR A 62 7.12 -21.75 -18.30
CA THR A 62 7.23 -23.07 -17.66
C THR A 62 7.58 -22.91 -16.19
N VAL A 63 6.84 -23.58 -15.30
CA VAL A 63 7.18 -23.71 -13.88
C VAL A 63 7.70 -25.11 -13.65
N SER A 64 8.88 -25.23 -13.04
CA SER A 64 9.53 -26.52 -12.81
C SER A 64 10.27 -26.58 -11.47
N ASN A 65 10.44 -27.80 -10.95
CA ASN A 65 11.25 -28.08 -9.76
C ASN A 65 11.91 -29.44 -9.93
N LYS A 66 13.24 -29.51 -9.76
CA LYS A 66 14.06 -30.73 -9.92
C LYS A 66 13.76 -31.50 -11.21
N GLY A 67 13.62 -30.78 -12.33
CA GLY A 67 13.34 -31.34 -13.66
C GLY A 67 11.88 -31.72 -13.93
N LYS A 68 11.01 -31.75 -12.90
CA LYS A 68 9.56 -31.95 -13.08
C LYS A 68 8.89 -30.63 -13.49
N ILE A 69 8.12 -30.66 -14.57
CA ILE A 69 7.28 -29.54 -15.02
C ILE A 69 5.93 -29.61 -14.32
N PHE A 70 5.51 -28.50 -13.72
CA PHE A 70 4.22 -28.35 -13.04
C PHE A 70 3.22 -27.55 -13.87
N THR A 71 3.71 -26.53 -14.57
CA THR A 71 2.90 -25.65 -15.42
C THR A 71 3.66 -25.40 -16.72
N LYS A 72 2.96 -25.44 -17.85
CA LYS A 72 3.47 -25.00 -19.16
C LYS A 72 2.37 -24.26 -19.90
N LYS A 73 2.55 -22.96 -20.13
CA LYS A 73 1.55 -22.09 -20.79
C LYS A 73 2.19 -21.39 -21.97
N MET A 74 1.39 -21.16 -23.01
CA MET A 74 1.77 -20.32 -24.13
C MET A 74 0.95 -19.03 -24.10
N ALA A 75 1.59 -17.90 -24.32
CA ALA A 75 0.95 -16.61 -24.51
C ALA A 75 1.20 -16.09 -25.91
N LYS A 76 0.15 -15.52 -26.50
CA LYS A 76 0.26 -14.61 -27.64
C LYS A 76 0.51 -13.20 -27.12
N THR A 77 1.26 -12.41 -27.88
CA THR A 77 1.55 -11.02 -27.52
C THR A 77 0.43 -10.09 -27.92
N THR A 78 0.09 -9.13 -27.06
CA THR A 78 -0.85 -8.04 -27.37
C THR A 78 -0.06 -6.78 -27.66
N ALA A 79 -0.27 -6.17 -28.84
CA ALA A 79 0.43 -4.97 -29.25
C ALA A 79 0.14 -3.80 -28.28
N GLN A 80 1.18 -3.06 -27.90
CA GLN A 80 1.02 -1.85 -27.11
C GLN A 80 0.80 -0.61 -27.99
N ARG A 81 0.43 0.51 -27.34
CA ARG A 81 0.38 1.84 -27.98
C ARG A 81 1.76 2.29 -28.49
N LEU A 82 2.85 1.82 -27.89
CA LEU A 82 4.22 2.10 -28.34
C LEU A 82 4.62 1.15 -29.47
N VAL A 83 4.99 1.72 -30.62
CA VAL A 83 5.37 0.99 -31.83
C VAL A 83 6.54 0.04 -31.56
N GLY A 84 6.33 -1.25 -31.79
CA GLY A 84 7.37 -2.29 -31.71
C GLY A 84 7.47 -3.06 -30.38
N SER A 85 6.65 -2.74 -29.39
CA SER A 85 6.58 -3.46 -28.10
C SER A 85 5.23 -4.13 -27.89
N ALA A 86 5.21 -5.27 -27.21
CA ALA A 86 4.01 -6.03 -26.92
C ALA A 86 4.10 -6.70 -25.54
N ILE A 87 2.94 -6.88 -24.90
CA ILE A 87 2.82 -7.58 -23.62
C ILE A 87 2.50 -9.05 -23.87
N TRP A 88 3.20 -9.94 -23.16
CA TRP A 88 2.77 -11.31 -22.94
C TRP A 88 2.26 -11.47 -21.51
N LYS A 89 1.21 -12.25 -21.30
CA LYS A 89 0.60 -12.53 -19.99
C LYS A 89 0.08 -13.96 -19.96
N VAL A 90 0.31 -14.69 -18.86
CA VAL A 90 -0.20 -16.04 -18.61
C VAL A 90 -0.79 -16.15 -17.22
N ILE A 91 -1.83 -16.96 -17.08
CA ILE A 91 -2.30 -17.48 -15.79
C ILE A 91 -1.64 -18.84 -15.59
N LEU A 92 -0.86 -19.00 -14.53
CA LEU A 92 -0.28 -20.28 -14.16
C LEU A 92 -1.35 -21.24 -13.64
N ASP A 93 -1.11 -22.55 -13.72
CA ASP A 93 -1.97 -23.51 -13.05
C ASP A 93 -1.95 -23.27 -11.52
N PRO A 94 -3.06 -23.43 -10.79
CA PRO A 94 -3.09 -23.24 -9.34
C PRO A 94 -2.12 -24.18 -8.63
N MET A 95 -1.17 -23.61 -7.90
CA MET A 95 -0.10 -24.37 -7.23
C MET A 95 -0.36 -24.50 -5.72
N PRO A 96 -0.08 -25.66 -5.10
CA PRO A 96 -0.06 -25.76 -3.64
C PRO A 96 1.08 -24.91 -3.04
N PRO A 97 1.03 -24.59 -1.74
CA PRO A 97 2.13 -23.89 -1.09
C PRO A 97 3.43 -24.70 -1.18
N GLY A 98 4.56 -24.01 -1.31
CA GLY A 98 5.89 -24.61 -1.32
C GLY A 98 6.80 -24.08 -2.43
N GLY A 99 7.94 -24.75 -2.59
CA GLY A 99 9.02 -24.30 -3.47
C GLY A 99 10.35 -24.94 -3.05
N PRO A 100 11.48 -24.41 -3.54
CA PRO A 100 11.56 -23.39 -4.59
C PRO A 100 11.32 -23.97 -5.98
N PHE A 101 10.76 -23.16 -6.87
CA PHE A 101 10.54 -23.44 -8.29
C PHE A 101 11.43 -22.55 -9.16
N LEU A 102 11.62 -22.99 -10.41
CA LEU A 102 12.13 -22.18 -11.51
C LEU A 102 10.95 -21.75 -12.39
N VAL A 103 10.89 -20.46 -12.72
CA VAL A 103 9.98 -19.93 -13.74
C VAL A 103 10.80 -19.56 -14.97
N THR A 104 10.64 -20.31 -16.06
CA THR A 104 11.36 -20.10 -17.31
C THR A 104 10.43 -19.55 -18.37
N VAL A 105 10.84 -18.45 -19.00
CA VAL A 105 10.14 -17.83 -20.11
C VAL A 105 11.01 -17.94 -21.36
N LYS A 106 10.46 -18.55 -22.41
CA LYS A 106 11.12 -18.79 -23.69
C LYS A 106 10.40 -18.01 -24.79
N LYS A 107 11.14 -17.19 -25.51
CA LYS A 107 10.68 -16.52 -26.74
C LYS A 107 11.01 -17.42 -27.93
N HIS A 108 10.01 -17.70 -28.76
CA HIS A 108 10.18 -18.49 -29.99
C HIS A 108 10.37 -17.55 -31.18
N HIS A 109 11.49 -17.70 -31.89
CA HIS A 109 11.78 -17.06 -33.18
C HIS A 109 12.48 -18.04 -34.10
N ASP A 110 12.25 -17.93 -35.41
CA ASP A 110 12.63 -18.92 -36.44
C ASP A 110 14.14 -19.26 -36.52
N GLU A 111 15.03 -18.47 -35.87
CA GLU A 111 16.48 -18.71 -35.93
C GLU A 111 17.21 -18.65 -34.57
N GLN A 112 16.59 -18.19 -33.47
CA GLN A 112 17.22 -18.12 -32.14
C GLN A 112 16.20 -18.22 -30.99
N GLU A 113 16.39 -19.18 -30.08
CA GLU A 113 15.62 -19.29 -28.85
C GLU A 113 16.27 -18.45 -27.75
N LYS A 114 15.57 -17.42 -27.27
CA LYS A 114 16.01 -16.63 -26.09
C LYS A 114 15.20 -17.04 -24.88
N SER A 115 15.87 -17.23 -23.74
CA SER A 115 15.20 -17.56 -22.48
C SER A 115 15.64 -16.67 -21.33
N ILE A 116 14.70 -16.40 -20.43
CA ILE A 116 14.92 -15.72 -19.14
C ILE A 116 14.34 -16.60 -18.04
N VAL A 117 14.96 -16.60 -16.87
CA VAL A 117 14.62 -17.52 -15.78
C VAL A 117 14.60 -16.76 -14.46
N LEU A 118 13.53 -16.96 -13.68
CA LEU A 118 13.47 -16.60 -12.27
C LEU A 118 13.75 -17.85 -11.42
N LYS A 119 14.52 -17.67 -10.35
CA LYS A 119 14.96 -18.71 -9.42
C LYS A 119 14.42 -18.43 -8.02
N ASP A 120 14.42 -19.48 -7.19
CA ASP A 120 13.92 -19.40 -5.81
C ASP A 120 12.47 -18.87 -5.72
N ILE A 121 11.59 -19.38 -6.58
CA ILE A 121 10.18 -18.93 -6.62
C ILE A 121 9.33 -19.82 -5.73
N TRP A 122 8.61 -19.21 -4.80
CA TRP A 122 7.74 -19.90 -3.85
C TRP A 122 6.28 -19.65 -4.17
N PHE A 123 5.41 -20.58 -3.81
CA PHE A 123 3.97 -20.38 -3.79
C PHE A 123 3.50 -20.31 -2.34
N GLY A 124 2.71 -19.28 -2.04
CA GLY A 124 2.26 -18.94 -0.70
C GLY A 124 1.15 -17.90 -0.73
N ASP A 125 0.80 -17.32 0.41
CA ASP A 125 -0.14 -16.19 0.42
C ASP A 125 0.61 -14.86 0.25
N VAL A 126 0.15 -14.04 -0.69
CA VAL A 126 0.73 -12.71 -0.97
C VAL A 126 -0.15 -11.64 -0.35
N TRP A 127 0.39 -10.89 0.61
CA TRP A 127 -0.28 -9.80 1.30
C TRP A 127 0.32 -8.46 0.90
N PHE A 128 -0.55 -7.52 0.60
CA PHE A 128 -0.19 -6.16 0.22
C PHE A 128 -0.37 -5.23 1.43
N CYS A 129 0.64 -4.43 1.75
CA CYS A 129 0.70 -3.56 2.91
C CYS A 129 0.82 -2.11 2.46
N SER A 130 -0.16 -1.27 2.78
CA SER A 130 -0.21 0.10 2.28
C SER A 130 -0.79 1.09 3.30
N GLY A 131 -0.65 2.38 2.99
CA GLY A 131 -1.05 3.48 3.86
C GLY A 131 0.06 4.51 4.01
N GLN A 132 0.01 5.24 5.11
CA GLN A 132 0.93 6.34 5.39
C GLN A 132 1.99 5.96 6.43
N SER A 133 2.51 6.96 7.16
CA SER A 133 3.69 6.88 8.02
C SER A 133 3.61 5.76 9.06
N ASN A 134 2.44 5.52 9.65
CA ASN A 134 2.26 4.43 10.62
C ASN A 134 2.33 3.02 10.01
N MET A 135 2.04 2.85 8.71
CA MET A 135 2.36 1.64 7.96
C MET A 135 3.84 1.64 7.54
N GLU A 136 4.40 2.80 7.19
CA GLU A 136 5.76 2.96 6.66
C GLU A 136 6.87 2.76 7.71
N MET A 137 6.60 3.05 8.99
CA MET A 137 7.54 2.88 10.09
C MET A 137 8.25 1.53 10.01
N THR A 138 9.59 1.57 10.08
CA THR A 138 10.42 0.37 9.96
C THR A 138 10.52 -0.39 11.28
N VAL A 139 11.04 -1.63 11.25
CA VAL A 139 11.18 -2.46 12.46
C VAL A 139 12.11 -1.81 13.50
N LEU A 140 13.01 -0.92 13.10
CA LEU A 140 13.84 -0.14 14.05
C LEU A 140 13.03 0.82 14.91
N GLN A 141 11.86 1.24 14.43
CA GLN A 141 11.09 2.33 15.01
C GLN A 141 10.02 1.85 16.01
N ILE A 142 10.02 0.57 16.37
CA ILE A 142 8.98 -0.03 17.23
C ILE A 142 9.54 -0.51 18.57
N MET A 143 8.66 -0.79 19.52
CA MET A 143 9.05 -1.50 20.74
C MET A 143 9.59 -2.90 20.38
N ASN A 144 10.55 -3.41 21.15
CA ASN A 144 11.24 -4.69 20.92
C ASN A 144 11.92 -4.85 19.54
N ALA A 145 12.28 -3.75 18.88
CA ALA A 145 12.97 -3.75 17.59
C ALA A 145 14.19 -4.69 17.57
N THR A 146 15.02 -4.66 18.62
CA THR A 146 16.24 -5.49 18.71
C THR A 146 15.95 -6.98 18.58
N GLU A 147 14.91 -7.48 19.25
CA GLU A 147 14.53 -8.89 19.21
C GLU A 147 13.96 -9.28 17.84
N GLU A 148 13.09 -8.43 17.27
CA GLU A 148 12.50 -8.66 15.94
C GLU A 148 13.57 -8.71 14.85
N LEU A 149 14.53 -7.79 14.87
CA LEU A 149 15.64 -7.76 13.91
C LEU A 149 16.56 -8.96 14.05
N ALA A 150 16.85 -9.40 15.27
CA ALA A 150 17.69 -10.57 15.54
C ALA A 150 17.06 -11.88 15.04
N MET A 151 15.73 -11.99 15.07
CA MET A 151 15.02 -13.20 14.64
C MET A 151 14.67 -13.22 13.15
N ALA A 152 14.90 -12.13 12.40
CA ALA A 152 14.50 -12.00 11.00
C ALA A 152 14.90 -13.22 10.14
N SER A 153 16.15 -13.68 10.28
CA SER A 153 16.70 -14.81 9.51
C SER A 153 16.09 -16.17 9.86
N HIS A 154 15.34 -16.30 10.96
CA HIS A 154 14.60 -17.52 11.31
C HIS A 154 13.35 -17.73 10.43
N TYR A 155 13.00 -16.76 9.58
CA TYR A 155 11.83 -16.81 8.71
C TYR A 155 12.21 -16.84 7.22
N PRO A 156 13.03 -17.81 6.76
CA PRO A 156 13.55 -17.85 5.39
C PRO A 156 12.50 -18.20 4.35
N HIS A 157 11.22 -18.30 4.69
CA HIS A 157 10.12 -18.49 3.72
C HIS A 157 9.13 -17.31 3.73
N ILE A 158 9.43 -16.25 4.48
CA ILE A 158 8.83 -14.95 4.25
C ILE A 158 9.68 -14.24 3.19
N ARG A 159 9.04 -13.50 2.28
CA ARG A 159 9.70 -12.73 1.24
C ARG A 159 9.18 -11.31 1.22
N LEU A 160 10.11 -10.35 1.23
CA LEU A 160 9.83 -8.92 1.34
C LEU A 160 10.04 -8.25 -0.02
N PHE A 161 9.16 -7.33 -0.37
CA PHE A 161 9.27 -6.49 -1.56
C PHE A 161 8.76 -5.08 -1.26
N THR A 162 9.50 -4.05 -1.69
CA THR A 162 9.11 -2.65 -1.43
C THR A 162 9.11 -1.81 -2.71
N VAL A 163 7.95 -1.23 -3.00
CA VAL A 163 7.75 -0.25 -4.06
C VAL A 163 8.48 1.05 -3.73
N ALA A 164 9.17 1.64 -4.70
CA ALA A 164 9.82 2.94 -4.48
C ALA A 164 8.80 4.09 -4.44
N HIS A 165 9.09 5.09 -3.63
CA HIS A 165 8.32 6.33 -3.54
C HIS A 165 8.37 7.07 -4.88
N LYS A 166 7.29 6.93 -5.66
CA LYS A 166 7.10 7.57 -6.97
C LYS A 166 5.69 8.12 -7.10
N GLN A 167 5.57 9.17 -7.90
CA GLN A 167 4.31 9.81 -8.21
C GLN A 167 4.12 9.82 -9.72
N SER A 168 2.87 9.76 -10.17
CA SER A 168 2.56 9.91 -11.59
C SER A 168 1.19 10.57 -11.78
N PRO A 169 1.03 11.53 -12.71
CA PRO A 169 -0.29 12.09 -13.04
C PRO A 169 -1.18 11.11 -13.80
N GLN A 170 -0.62 9.98 -14.28
CA GLN A 170 -1.31 8.95 -15.06
C GLN A 170 -0.97 7.54 -14.56
N GLU A 171 -1.94 6.65 -14.62
CA GLU A 171 -1.78 5.22 -14.31
C GLU A 171 -0.59 4.63 -15.11
N LEU A 172 0.44 4.17 -14.40
CA LEU A 172 1.60 3.51 -14.99
C LEU A 172 1.29 2.03 -15.24
N GLU A 173 1.76 1.49 -16.35
CA GLU A 173 1.61 0.05 -16.67
C GLU A 173 2.50 -0.83 -15.79
N ASP A 174 3.70 -0.34 -15.45
CA ASP A 174 4.71 -1.06 -14.67
C ASP A 174 5.44 -0.11 -13.72
N LEU A 175 6.07 -0.64 -12.67
CA LEU A 175 6.78 0.20 -11.71
C LEU A 175 7.98 0.87 -12.37
N SER A 176 8.11 2.18 -12.12
CA SER A 176 9.26 2.94 -12.60
C SER A 176 10.52 2.71 -11.77
N GLN A 177 10.37 2.32 -10.49
CA GLN A 177 11.48 2.04 -9.58
C GLN A 177 11.02 1.12 -8.43
N ILE A 178 11.95 0.33 -7.92
CA ILE A 178 11.78 -0.59 -6.78
C ILE A 178 12.82 -0.21 -5.71
N SER A 179 12.41 -0.14 -4.44
CA SER A 179 13.31 0.15 -3.32
C SER A 179 13.98 -1.11 -2.78
N LEU A 180 13.20 -2.19 -2.65
CA LEU A 180 13.68 -3.51 -2.24
C LEU A 180 13.12 -4.54 -3.21
N GLN A 181 14.01 -5.15 -4.00
CA GLN A 181 13.69 -6.35 -4.79
C GLN A 181 13.32 -7.50 -3.86
N TRP A 182 12.63 -8.53 -4.37
CA TRP A 182 12.23 -9.67 -3.54
C TRP A 182 13.44 -10.26 -2.81
N ALA A 183 13.33 -10.35 -1.49
CA ALA A 183 14.44 -10.76 -0.64
C ALA A 183 13.96 -11.55 0.58
N GLU A 184 14.84 -12.38 1.13
CA GLU A 184 14.66 -12.95 2.46
C GLU A 184 14.75 -11.86 3.54
N PRO A 185 14.03 -11.99 4.66
CA PRO A 185 14.13 -11.03 5.75
C PRO A 185 15.52 -11.05 6.39
N THR A 186 16.08 -9.86 6.59
CA THR A 186 17.34 -9.63 7.31
C THR A 186 17.18 -8.43 8.23
N ALA A 187 18.03 -8.33 9.26
CA ALA A 187 18.05 -7.13 10.09
C ALA A 187 18.28 -5.84 9.24
N GLY A 188 19.09 -5.94 8.17
CA GLY A 188 19.41 -4.80 7.30
C GLY A 188 18.23 -4.31 6.46
N ASN A 189 17.39 -5.20 5.93
CA ASN A 189 16.23 -4.78 5.13
C ASN A 189 14.97 -4.51 5.96
N LEU A 190 14.86 -5.04 7.18
CA LEU A 190 13.78 -4.70 8.12
C LEU A 190 14.07 -3.38 8.88
N GLY A 191 15.34 -3.09 9.11
CA GLY A 191 15.83 -1.92 9.81
C GLY A 191 16.66 -0.99 8.93
N HIS A 192 16.23 -0.68 7.71
CA HIS A 192 16.99 0.13 6.76
C HIS A 192 16.96 1.65 7.07
N GLY A 193 16.84 2.03 8.35
CA GLY A 193 16.64 3.41 8.81
C GLY A 193 15.18 3.79 9.03
N ASP A 194 14.95 5.03 9.46
CA ASP A 194 13.62 5.53 9.81
C ASP A 194 12.82 5.88 8.54
N PHE A 195 11.55 5.45 8.47
CA PHE A 195 10.62 5.73 7.37
C PHE A 195 11.14 5.35 5.97
N THR A 196 12.00 4.34 5.90
CA THR A 196 12.49 3.79 4.63
C THR A 196 11.73 2.50 4.30
N TYR A 197 12.29 1.36 4.65
CA TYR A 197 11.70 0.03 4.57
C TYR A 197 12.44 -0.90 5.56
N PHE A 198 11.86 -2.00 6.00
CA PHE A 198 10.54 -2.53 5.66
C PHE A 198 9.53 -2.24 6.77
N SER A 199 8.26 -2.07 6.41
CA SER A 199 7.13 -1.80 7.29
C SER A 199 7.07 -2.80 8.45
N ALA A 200 7.13 -2.28 9.67
CA ALA A 200 7.07 -3.07 10.89
C ALA A 200 5.73 -3.80 11.03
N VAL A 201 4.62 -3.11 10.74
CA VAL A 201 3.27 -3.72 10.79
C VAL A 201 3.16 -4.84 9.77
N CYS A 202 3.67 -4.63 8.56
CA CYS A 202 3.67 -5.65 7.50
C CYS A 202 4.52 -6.88 7.88
N TRP A 203 5.74 -6.65 8.37
CA TRP A 203 6.63 -7.70 8.86
C TRP A 203 5.97 -8.54 9.96
N LEU A 204 5.51 -7.88 11.03
CA LEU A 204 4.90 -8.55 12.18
C LEU A 204 3.65 -9.33 11.79
N TYR A 205 2.80 -8.76 10.93
CA TYR A 205 1.60 -9.43 10.44
C TYR A 205 1.95 -10.71 9.66
N GLY A 206 2.91 -10.63 8.73
CA GLY A 206 3.38 -11.78 7.97
C GLY A 206 4.07 -12.83 8.83
N ARG A 207 4.86 -12.40 9.83
CA ARG A 207 5.52 -13.27 10.81
C ARG A 207 4.50 -14.07 11.61
N TYR A 208 3.50 -13.41 12.19
CA TYR A 208 2.44 -14.08 12.95
C TYR A 208 1.63 -15.05 12.08
N LEU A 209 1.32 -14.66 10.83
CA LEU A 209 0.68 -15.56 9.88
C LEU A 209 1.55 -16.78 9.57
N TYR A 210 2.84 -16.58 9.32
CA TYR A 210 3.76 -17.67 9.04
C TYR A 210 3.85 -18.65 10.23
N ASP A 211 3.99 -18.14 11.46
CA ASP A 211 3.99 -18.94 12.68
C ASP A 211 2.72 -19.80 12.81
N LYS A 212 1.58 -19.28 12.35
CA LYS A 212 0.31 -19.98 12.41
C LYS A 212 0.11 -20.98 11.26
N LEU A 213 0.49 -20.60 10.05
CA LEU A 213 0.13 -21.30 8.81
C LEU A 213 1.20 -22.29 8.34
N GLY A 214 2.48 -22.02 8.65
CA GLY A 214 3.59 -22.91 8.35
C GLY A 214 3.96 -23.03 6.87
N TYR A 215 3.55 -22.07 6.02
CA TYR A 215 3.87 -22.03 4.59
C TYR A 215 4.31 -20.63 4.13
N PRO A 216 4.91 -20.48 2.94
CA PRO A 216 5.51 -19.22 2.49
C PRO A 216 4.54 -18.04 2.50
N ILE A 217 5.04 -16.84 2.85
CA ILE A 217 4.28 -15.60 2.85
C ILE A 217 5.04 -14.53 2.05
N GLY A 218 4.37 -13.92 1.07
CA GLY A 218 4.90 -12.77 0.34
C GLY A 218 4.35 -11.48 0.93
N LEU A 219 5.21 -10.51 1.22
CA LEU A 219 4.85 -9.21 1.79
C LEU A 219 5.27 -8.10 0.83
N VAL A 220 4.28 -7.40 0.28
CA VAL A 220 4.47 -6.30 -0.68
C VAL A 220 4.14 -4.98 0.01
N GLN A 221 5.15 -4.15 0.25
CA GLN A 221 4.98 -2.81 0.82
C GLN A 221 4.84 -1.75 -0.27
N SER A 222 3.80 -0.93 -0.15
CA SER A 222 3.61 0.31 -0.90
C SER A 222 3.05 1.38 0.03
N THR A 223 3.92 2.18 0.61
CA THR A 223 3.59 3.16 1.67
C THR A 223 4.18 4.52 1.33
N TRP A 224 3.62 5.59 1.92
CA TRP A 224 4.29 6.90 1.92
C TRP A 224 3.73 7.78 3.04
N GLY A 225 4.58 8.22 3.97
CA GLY A 225 4.24 9.12 5.07
C GLY A 225 3.55 10.42 4.66
N GLY A 226 2.62 10.91 5.50
CA GLY A 226 1.96 12.21 5.33
C GLY A 226 0.96 12.31 4.18
N THR A 227 0.40 11.19 3.73
CA THR A 227 -0.45 11.13 2.53
C THR A 227 -1.93 10.94 2.85
N PRO A 228 -2.83 11.74 2.23
CA PRO A 228 -4.27 11.56 2.38
C PRO A 228 -4.78 10.46 1.45
N ILE A 229 -5.97 9.94 1.73
CA ILE A 229 -6.58 8.84 0.98
C ILE A 229 -6.81 9.16 -0.50
N GLU A 230 -6.97 10.43 -0.83
CA GLU A 230 -7.12 10.93 -2.19
C GLU A 230 -5.92 10.57 -3.07
N ALA A 231 -4.70 10.59 -2.53
CA ALA A 231 -3.50 10.24 -3.28
C ALA A 231 -3.45 8.75 -3.69
N TRP A 232 -4.06 7.89 -2.86
CA TRP A 232 -4.12 6.43 -3.01
C TRP A 232 -5.36 5.92 -3.75
N SER A 233 -6.30 6.81 -4.04
CA SER A 233 -7.56 6.49 -4.71
C SER A 233 -7.48 6.82 -6.20
N SER A 234 -8.01 5.96 -7.05
CA SER A 234 -8.15 6.29 -8.47
C SER A 234 -9.14 7.44 -8.68
N LYS A 235 -9.05 8.10 -9.83
CA LYS A 235 -10.02 9.14 -10.22
C LYS A 235 -11.45 8.58 -10.27
N ARG A 236 -11.62 7.28 -10.58
CA ARG A 236 -12.92 6.61 -10.61
C ARG A 236 -13.52 6.51 -9.20
N ALA A 237 -12.72 6.10 -8.21
CA ALA A 237 -13.15 6.01 -6.82
C ALA A 237 -13.53 7.38 -6.26
N LEU A 238 -12.69 8.40 -6.48
CA LEU A 238 -12.92 9.75 -5.94
C LEU A 238 -14.18 10.42 -6.50
N ARG A 239 -14.45 10.24 -7.80
CA ARG A 239 -15.66 10.78 -8.45
C ARG A 239 -16.95 10.24 -7.82
N LYS A 240 -16.97 8.99 -7.31
CA LYS A 240 -18.13 8.44 -6.59
C LYS A 240 -18.49 9.24 -5.33
N CYS A 241 -17.51 9.95 -4.76
CA CYS A 241 -17.66 10.74 -3.55
C CYS A 241 -17.69 12.26 -3.81
N GLY A 242 -17.88 12.68 -5.07
CA GLY A 242 -17.95 14.11 -5.42
C GLY A 242 -16.60 14.83 -5.45
N LEU A 243 -15.48 14.09 -5.37
CA LEU A 243 -14.14 14.65 -5.53
C LEU A 243 -13.71 14.55 -7.00
N SER A 244 -13.50 15.69 -7.64
CA SER A 244 -13.05 15.81 -9.03
C SER A 244 -11.73 16.57 -9.10
N GLU A 245 -11.00 16.49 -10.22
CA GLU A 245 -9.74 17.23 -10.40
C GLU A 245 -9.94 18.76 -10.29
N ASP A 246 -11.13 19.24 -10.61
CA ASP A 246 -11.52 20.66 -10.53
C ASP A 246 -12.00 21.08 -9.13
N THR A 247 -12.13 20.14 -8.20
CA THR A 247 -12.26 20.48 -6.78
C THR A 247 -10.90 21.01 -6.37
N LYS A 248 -10.63 22.29 -6.71
CA LYS A 248 -9.53 23.08 -6.16
C LYS A 248 -9.48 22.68 -4.70
N GLN A 249 -8.35 22.14 -4.24
CA GLN A 249 -8.05 22.12 -2.82
C GLN A 249 -8.30 23.56 -2.38
N LYS A 250 -9.49 23.80 -1.81
CA LYS A 250 -9.76 25.01 -1.07
C LYS A 250 -8.88 24.79 0.16
N HIS A 251 -7.60 25.12 0.02
CA HIS A 251 -6.88 25.70 1.13
C HIS A 251 -7.73 26.89 1.53
N THR A 252 -8.63 26.65 2.48
CA THR A 252 -9.20 27.72 3.26
C THR A 252 -8.01 28.36 3.93
N ASP A 253 -7.61 29.52 3.41
CA ASP A 253 -6.94 30.53 4.20
C ASP A 253 -7.73 30.69 5.52
N SER A 254 -7.24 30.07 6.58
CA SER A 254 -7.20 30.69 7.91
C SER A 254 -6.38 29.83 8.86
N SER A 255 -5.37 30.45 9.48
CA SER A 255 -4.59 30.01 10.63
C SER A 255 -3.71 28.76 10.47
N PHE A 256 -2.73 28.83 9.57
CA PHE A 256 -1.40 28.40 9.99
C PHE A 256 -0.75 29.58 10.68
N VAL A 257 -0.34 29.40 11.94
CA VAL A 257 0.51 30.33 12.65
C VAL A 257 1.82 30.37 11.89
N ASP A 258 1.96 31.39 11.05
CA ASP A 258 3.24 31.89 10.57
C ASP A 258 4.07 32.19 11.83
N PHE A 259 4.99 31.28 12.19
CA PHE A 259 6.07 31.60 13.13
C PHE A 259 7.06 32.52 12.40
N LYS A 260 6.54 33.68 12.01
CA LYS A 260 7.31 34.83 11.59
C LYS A 260 8.18 35.18 12.79
N CYS A 261 9.49 35.11 12.59
CA CYS A 261 10.50 35.51 13.54
C CYS A 261 10.04 36.69 14.40
N ILE A 262 9.79 36.45 15.70
CA ILE A 262 9.68 37.52 16.68
C ILE A 262 11.11 38.06 16.84
N ASN A 263 11.36 39.17 16.14
CA ASN A 263 12.49 40.05 16.39
C ASN A 263 12.32 40.68 17.78
N GLU A 264 13.10 40.23 18.77
CA GLU A 264 13.72 41.14 19.73
C GLU A 264 15.13 40.62 20.07
N PHE A 265 16.11 41.52 19.95
CA PHE A 265 17.56 41.36 20.09
C PHE A 265 18.37 40.98 18.83
N LYS A 266 18.71 42.05 18.11
CA LYS A 266 19.88 42.29 17.23
C LYS A 266 20.93 41.17 17.22
N PHE A 267 21.16 40.53 16.08
CA PHE A 267 22.49 40.41 15.43
C PHE A 267 22.36 39.96 13.95
N SER A 268 22.91 40.81 13.08
CA SER A 268 23.21 40.70 11.64
C SER A 268 23.03 39.34 10.93
N CYS A 269 22.18 39.30 9.90
CA CYS A 269 22.26 38.28 8.84
C CYS A 269 23.52 38.50 7.99
N SER A 270 24.48 37.58 8.07
CA SER A 270 25.48 37.36 7.03
C SER A 270 25.15 36.06 6.30
N SER A 271 25.34 36.11 4.97
CA SER A 271 25.02 35.09 3.98
C SER A 271 25.59 33.71 4.33
N VAL A 272 24.71 32.77 4.66
CA VAL A 272 24.98 31.34 4.60
C VAL A 272 23.97 30.75 3.62
N SER A 273 24.47 30.01 2.64
CA SER A 273 23.69 29.25 1.67
C SER A 273 22.72 28.30 2.39
N VAL A 274 21.43 28.62 2.36
CA VAL A 274 20.38 27.75 2.89
C VAL A 274 20.22 26.57 1.94
N SER A 275 20.70 25.42 2.39
CA SER A 275 20.45 24.12 1.79
C SER A 275 19.04 23.65 2.17
N ARG A 276 18.25 23.32 1.14
CA ARG A 276 17.21 22.25 1.07
C ARG A 276 16.74 21.62 2.40
N PHE A 277 15.92 22.31 3.19
CA PHE A 277 15.22 21.69 4.33
C PHE A 277 13.86 22.35 4.59
N THR A 278 12.92 22.29 3.64
CA THR A 278 11.50 22.66 3.91
C THR A 278 10.43 21.89 3.10
N ASP A 279 10.77 20.95 2.22
CA ASP A 279 9.76 20.18 1.44
C ASP A 279 9.42 18.79 2.03
N ASP A 280 10.04 18.38 3.15
CA ASP A 280 10.05 16.98 3.60
C ASP A 280 9.08 16.64 4.74
N LEU A 281 8.20 17.57 5.14
CA LEU A 281 7.25 17.37 6.25
C LEU A 281 5.81 17.07 5.82
N THR A 282 5.48 17.17 4.52
CA THR A 282 4.15 16.83 4.00
C THR A 282 4.28 15.88 2.83
N GLY A 283 3.71 14.68 2.97
CA GLY A 283 3.70 13.68 1.92
C GLY A 283 2.92 14.12 0.67
N PRO A 284 3.02 13.37 -0.43
CA PRO A 284 2.28 13.68 -1.65
C PRO A 284 0.76 13.71 -1.40
N SER A 285 0.12 14.84 -1.69
CA SER A 285 -1.29 15.08 -1.34
C SER A 285 -2.21 15.25 -2.55
N PHE A 286 -1.67 15.32 -3.76
CA PHE A 286 -2.49 15.42 -4.97
C PHE A 286 -3.35 14.15 -5.17
N PRO A 287 -4.56 14.26 -5.72
CA PRO A 287 -5.39 13.09 -6.00
C PRO A 287 -4.74 12.11 -6.97
N SER A 288 -4.90 10.81 -6.70
CA SER A 288 -4.52 9.66 -7.54
C SER A 288 -3.04 9.49 -7.89
N ILE A 289 -2.13 10.40 -7.52
CA ILE A 289 -0.74 10.33 -7.96
C ILE A 289 0.02 9.10 -7.44
N LEU A 290 -0.36 8.58 -6.27
CA LEU A 290 0.23 7.37 -5.67
C LEU A 290 -0.47 6.11 -6.14
N TRP A 291 -1.81 6.15 -6.29
CA TRP A 291 -2.55 5.11 -7.00
C TRP A 291 -1.88 4.80 -8.35
N ASN A 292 -1.66 5.84 -9.14
CA ASN A 292 -1.12 5.76 -10.48
C ASN A 292 0.29 5.14 -10.56
N ALA A 293 1.15 5.45 -9.59
CA ALA A 293 2.57 5.10 -9.66
C ALA A 293 2.97 3.90 -8.80
N MET A 294 2.22 3.62 -7.72
CA MET A 294 2.62 2.66 -6.70
C MET A 294 1.62 1.50 -6.52
N ILE A 295 0.36 1.67 -6.94
CA ILE A 295 -0.67 0.62 -6.83
C ILE A 295 -1.07 0.06 -8.19
N HIS A 296 -1.45 0.93 -9.13
CA HIS A 296 -1.91 0.53 -10.47
C HIS A 296 -0.92 -0.40 -11.21
N PRO A 297 0.41 -0.20 -11.18
CA PRO A 297 1.35 -1.14 -11.80
C PRO A 297 1.30 -2.58 -11.28
N LEU A 298 0.76 -2.78 -10.08
CA LEU A 298 0.74 -4.05 -9.38
C LEU A 298 -0.60 -4.79 -9.50
N ILE A 299 -1.62 -4.21 -10.18
CA ILE A 299 -2.96 -4.82 -10.28
C ILE A 299 -2.98 -6.16 -11.02
N ASN A 300 -1.95 -6.44 -11.83
CA ASN A 300 -1.76 -7.73 -12.48
C ASN A 300 -1.27 -8.83 -11.52
N MET A 301 -0.83 -8.49 -10.31
CA MET A 301 -0.42 -9.44 -9.29
C MET A 301 -1.65 -10.12 -8.68
N THR A 302 -1.61 -11.45 -8.61
CA THR A 302 -2.60 -12.22 -7.84
C THR A 302 -2.26 -12.08 -6.36
N ILE A 303 -3.21 -11.64 -5.53
CA ILE A 303 -2.99 -11.42 -4.09
C ILE A 303 -4.03 -12.13 -3.22
N LYS A 304 -3.66 -12.40 -1.96
CA LYS A 304 -4.55 -12.93 -0.93
C LYS A 304 -5.41 -11.83 -0.30
N GLY A 305 -4.82 -10.66 -0.05
CA GLY A 305 -5.49 -9.56 0.63
C GLY A 305 -4.60 -8.35 0.88
N VAL A 306 -5.20 -7.32 1.48
CA VAL A 306 -4.54 -6.05 1.79
C VAL A 306 -4.63 -5.78 3.30
N ILE A 307 -3.58 -5.18 3.87
CA ILE A 307 -3.65 -4.46 5.16
C ILE A 307 -3.32 -2.97 4.96
N TRP A 308 -4.09 -2.11 5.63
CA TRP A 308 -4.09 -0.67 5.43
C TRP A 308 -3.97 0.11 6.75
N TYR A 309 -3.09 1.09 6.82
CA TYR A 309 -2.98 1.98 7.98
C TYR A 309 -2.79 3.43 7.52
N GLN A 310 -3.91 4.15 7.48
CA GLN A 310 -3.98 5.55 7.08
C GLN A 310 -5.25 6.20 7.63
N GLY A 311 -5.20 7.51 7.79
CA GLY A 311 -6.34 8.36 8.07
C GLY A 311 -5.92 9.67 8.72
N GLU A 312 -4.73 9.73 9.30
CA GLU A 312 -4.23 10.86 10.07
C GLU A 312 -4.14 12.12 9.19
N ALA A 313 -3.69 11.99 7.94
CA ALA A 313 -3.63 13.12 7.01
C ALA A 313 -5.03 13.63 6.58
N ASN A 314 -6.08 12.82 6.77
CA ASN A 314 -7.46 13.21 6.51
C ASN A 314 -8.16 13.80 7.73
N ALA A 315 -7.55 13.78 8.92
CA ALA A 315 -8.13 14.41 10.12
C ALA A 315 -8.45 15.89 9.89
N ASN A 316 -7.68 16.58 9.05
CA ASN A 316 -7.91 17.99 8.71
C ASN A 316 -8.11 18.22 7.20
N LEU A 317 -8.38 17.15 6.42
CA LEU A 317 -8.59 17.23 4.98
C LEU A 317 -9.75 16.32 4.56
N HIS A 318 -10.85 16.94 4.15
CA HIS A 318 -12.07 16.26 3.72
C HIS A 318 -12.54 15.17 4.72
N THR A 319 -12.40 15.45 6.02
CA THR A 319 -12.74 14.56 7.13
C THR A 319 -14.12 13.91 6.93
N ASP A 320 -15.13 14.73 6.65
CA ASP A 320 -16.52 14.30 6.43
C ASP A 320 -16.73 13.39 5.20
N LEU A 321 -15.80 13.40 4.23
CA LEU A 321 -15.88 12.55 3.04
C LEU A 321 -15.17 11.21 3.22
N TYR A 322 -14.43 11.01 4.31
CA TYR A 322 -13.68 9.77 4.54
C TYR A 322 -14.62 8.55 4.62
N ASN A 323 -15.85 8.73 5.10
CA ASN A 323 -16.89 7.69 5.13
C ASN A 323 -17.35 7.21 3.75
N CYS A 324 -17.01 7.96 2.70
CA CYS A 324 -17.26 7.62 1.31
C CYS A 324 -15.97 7.21 0.60
N THR A 325 -14.90 8.02 0.72
CA THR A 325 -13.66 7.80 -0.04
C THR A 325 -12.97 6.50 0.36
N PHE A 326 -13.01 6.11 1.64
CA PHE A 326 -12.38 4.86 2.07
C PHE A 326 -13.10 3.61 1.54
N PRO A 327 -14.43 3.45 1.70
CA PRO A 327 -15.15 2.37 1.04
C PRO A 327 -14.99 2.37 -0.49
N ALA A 328 -15.03 3.54 -1.14
CA ALA A 328 -14.88 3.66 -2.59
C ALA A 328 -13.48 3.23 -3.06
N MET A 329 -12.43 3.55 -2.31
CA MET A 329 -11.07 3.09 -2.58
C MET A 329 -10.96 1.57 -2.45
N ILE A 330 -11.51 0.98 -1.37
CA ILE A 330 -11.52 -0.48 -1.18
C ILE A 330 -12.22 -1.18 -2.35
N GLU A 331 -13.39 -0.69 -2.76
CA GLU A 331 -14.15 -1.23 -3.89
C GLU A 331 -13.36 -1.13 -5.20
N ASP A 332 -12.77 0.03 -5.50
CA ASP A 332 -12.01 0.23 -6.74
C ASP A 332 -10.72 -0.60 -6.78
N TRP A 333 -10.01 -0.75 -5.66
CA TRP A 333 -8.85 -1.63 -5.56
C TRP A 333 -9.26 -3.09 -5.79
N ARG A 334 -10.35 -3.54 -5.17
CA ARG A 334 -10.93 -4.87 -5.40
C ARG A 334 -11.20 -5.14 -6.88
N ASN A 335 -11.91 -4.22 -7.53
CA ASN A 335 -12.21 -4.33 -8.95
C ASN A 335 -10.93 -4.33 -9.81
N SER A 336 -10.00 -3.41 -9.54
CA SER A 336 -8.78 -3.26 -10.35
C SER A 336 -7.85 -4.47 -10.24
N PHE A 337 -7.61 -4.99 -9.04
CA PHE A 337 -6.81 -6.21 -8.87
C PHE A 337 -7.53 -7.44 -9.43
N HIS A 338 -8.86 -7.55 -9.29
CA HIS A 338 -9.62 -8.65 -9.89
C HIS A 338 -9.51 -8.62 -11.42
N GLU A 339 -9.76 -7.47 -12.05
CA GLU A 339 -9.68 -7.30 -13.51
C GLU A 339 -8.24 -7.47 -14.04
N GLY A 340 -7.26 -6.80 -13.44
CA GLY A 340 -5.85 -6.82 -13.86
C GLY A 340 -5.25 -8.23 -13.80
N SER A 341 -5.56 -8.97 -12.73
CA SER A 341 -5.17 -10.36 -12.55
C SER A 341 -6.04 -11.35 -13.33
N GLN A 342 -6.85 -10.92 -14.30
CA GLN A 342 -7.70 -11.80 -15.12
C GLN A 342 -8.61 -12.71 -14.27
N ALA A 343 -9.29 -12.08 -13.30
CA ALA A 343 -10.19 -12.70 -12.34
C ALA A 343 -9.52 -13.71 -11.38
N GLN A 344 -8.18 -13.67 -11.22
CA GLN A 344 -7.48 -14.58 -10.31
C GLN A 344 -7.44 -14.08 -8.87
N THR A 345 -7.33 -12.77 -8.65
CA THR A 345 -7.54 -12.19 -7.32
C THR A 345 -9.03 -12.23 -7.00
N GLU A 346 -9.40 -12.70 -5.82
CA GLU A 346 -10.81 -12.78 -5.39
C GLU A 346 -11.49 -11.40 -5.44
N PRO A 347 -12.69 -11.25 -6.04
CA PRO A 347 -13.34 -9.95 -6.22
C PRO A 347 -13.69 -9.26 -4.90
N LEU A 348 -13.90 -10.03 -3.84
CA LEU A 348 -14.07 -9.53 -2.48
C LEU A 348 -12.90 -9.96 -1.59
N PHE A 349 -11.66 -9.90 -2.09
CA PHE A 349 -10.50 -10.24 -1.26
C PHE A 349 -10.51 -9.47 0.08
N PRO A 350 -9.99 -10.09 1.15
CA PRO A 350 -10.02 -9.51 2.49
C PRO A 350 -9.20 -8.23 2.59
N PHE A 351 -9.78 -7.23 3.26
CA PHE A 351 -9.15 -5.93 3.48
C PHE A 351 -9.09 -5.63 4.98
N GLY A 352 -7.91 -5.73 5.56
CA GLY A 352 -7.63 -5.36 6.95
C GLY A 352 -7.29 -3.89 7.05
N PHE A 353 -7.79 -3.19 8.07
CA PHE A 353 -7.37 -1.82 8.33
C PHE A 353 -7.14 -1.54 9.81
N VAL A 354 -6.33 -0.53 10.10
CA VAL A 354 -6.06 -0.09 11.46
C VAL A 354 -6.89 1.16 11.75
N GLN A 355 -7.76 1.07 12.74
CA GLN A 355 -8.43 2.25 13.28
C GLN A 355 -7.40 3.11 14.01
N LEU A 356 -7.38 4.42 13.76
CA LEU A 356 -6.32 5.30 14.26
C LEU A 356 -6.12 5.21 15.78
N SER A 357 -4.89 5.40 16.24
CA SER A 357 -4.59 5.51 17.67
C SER A 357 -5.02 6.86 18.24
N SER A 358 -5.20 6.94 19.56
CA SER A 358 -5.37 8.24 20.22
C SER A 358 -4.06 9.05 20.16
N ASP A 359 -4.12 10.30 19.69
CA ASP A 359 -3.10 11.31 20.01
C ASP A 359 -3.61 12.07 21.25
N LYS A 360 -3.05 11.77 22.42
CA LYS A 360 -3.60 12.17 23.74
C LYS A 360 -3.35 13.65 24.05
N ASN A 361 -3.66 14.57 23.13
CA ASN A 361 -3.74 16.00 23.40
C ASN A 361 -5.23 16.42 23.49
N PRO A 362 -5.85 16.42 24.69
CA PRO A 362 -7.29 16.57 24.86
C PRO A 362 -7.86 17.94 24.46
N THR A 363 -7.01 18.91 24.10
CA THR A 363 -7.42 20.29 23.84
C THR A 363 -7.53 20.66 22.36
N GLU A 364 -7.09 19.81 21.42
CA GLU A 364 -6.92 20.23 20.00
C GLU A 364 -7.50 19.29 18.92
N GLU A 365 -7.91 18.05 19.24
CA GLU A 365 -8.25 17.07 18.18
C GLU A 365 -9.69 16.55 18.24
N VAL A 366 -10.65 17.38 17.82
CA VAL A 366 -12.04 16.93 17.61
C VAL A 366 -12.15 15.93 16.43
N THR A 367 -11.14 15.90 15.54
CA THR A 367 -11.25 15.26 14.22
C THR A 367 -10.74 13.81 14.15
N PHE A 368 -9.79 13.37 14.99
CA PHE A 368 -9.39 11.96 15.05
C PHE A 368 -10.53 11.01 15.46
N PRO A 369 -11.34 11.38 16.45
CA PRO A 369 -12.54 10.61 16.79
C PRO A 369 -13.54 10.53 15.61
N GLU A 370 -13.70 11.59 14.83
CA GLU A 370 -14.52 11.60 13.59
C GLU A 370 -13.93 10.68 12.51
N ILE A 371 -12.62 10.76 12.24
CA ILE A 371 -11.95 9.86 11.29
C ILE A 371 -12.13 8.40 11.69
N ARG A 372 -12.00 8.05 12.98
CA ARG A 372 -12.20 6.67 13.44
C ARG A 372 -13.61 6.16 13.18
N TRP A 373 -14.60 7.02 13.23
CA TRP A 373 -15.97 6.70 12.87
C TRP A 373 -16.12 6.50 11.36
N HIS A 374 -15.58 7.44 10.58
CA HIS A 374 -15.57 7.39 9.12
C HIS A 374 -14.77 6.22 8.54
N GLN A 375 -13.71 5.76 9.23
CA GLN A 375 -12.97 4.53 8.91
C GLN A 375 -13.85 3.28 8.94
N THR A 376 -15.01 3.32 9.61
CA THR A 376 -16.02 2.25 9.62
C THR A 376 -17.18 2.52 8.65
N ALA A 377 -17.06 3.51 7.77
CA ALA A 377 -18.13 4.01 6.90
C ALA A 377 -19.40 4.40 7.67
N ASP A 378 -19.22 4.91 8.89
CA ASP A 378 -20.25 5.34 9.84
C ASP A 378 -21.14 4.22 10.39
N TYR A 379 -20.62 2.99 10.45
CA TYR A 379 -21.33 1.86 11.08
C TYR A 379 -20.88 1.59 12.52
N GLY A 380 -19.68 2.01 12.90
CA GLY A 380 -19.04 1.70 14.19
C GLY A 380 -18.44 0.30 14.28
N TYR A 381 -18.55 -0.51 13.22
CA TYR A 381 -18.04 -1.86 13.16
C TYR A 381 -17.58 -2.24 11.75
N ALA A 382 -16.71 -3.24 11.68
CA ALA A 382 -16.27 -3.88 10.44
C ALA A 382 -16.20 -5.41 10.69
N PRO A 383 -16.56 -6.26 9.72
CA PRO A 383 -17.14 -5.91 8.42
C PRO A 383 -18.54 -5.30 8.56
N ASN A 384 -18.95 -4.51 7.59
CA ASN A 384 -20.29 -3.89 7.55
C ASN A 384 -20.85 -3.88 6.11
N PRO A 385 -22.12 -3.51 5.88
CA PRO A 385 -22.73 -3.57 4.54
C PRO A 385 -22.00 -2.76 3.45
N LYS A 386 -21.30 -1.67 3.80
CA LYS A 386 -20.51 -0.89 2.83
C LYS A 386 -19.11 -1.45 2.59
N MET A 387 -18.58 -2.21 3.55
CA MET A 387 -17.24 -2.78 3.51
C MET A 387 -17.27 -4.26 3.88
N PRO A 388 -17.82 -5.14 3.02
CA PRO A 388 -17.83 -6.57 3.26
C PRO A 388 -16.41 -7.14 3.24
N ASN A 389 -16.22 -8.29 3.91
CA ASN A 389 -14.94 -8.99 4.05
C ASN A 389 -13.79 -8.06 4.48
N THR A 390 -14.05 -7.21 5.47
CA THR A 390 -13.05 -6.36 6.11
C THR A 390 -12.88 -6.75 7.58
N PHE A 391 -11.69 -6.50 8.12
CA PHE A 391 -11.41 -6.63 9.55
C PHE A 391 -10.65 -5.40 10.02
N MET A 392 -10.84 -5.04 11.29
CA MET A 392 -10.31 -3.82 11.86
C MET A 392 -9.47 -4.14 13.08
N ALA A 393 -8.21 -3.70 13.08
CA ALA A 393 -7.42 -3.60 14.29
C ALA A 393 -7.73 -2.27 14.96
N VAL A 394 -8.36 -2.31 16.14
CA VAL A 394 -8.50 -1.12 16.98
C VAL A 394 -7.09 -0.75 17.48
N ALA A 395 -6.67 0.50 17.35
CA ALA A 395 -5.41 0.98 17.94
C ALA A 395 -5.60 2.17 18.89
N MET A 396 -6.85 2.51 19.21
CA MET A 396 -7.21 3.68 20.04
C MET A 396 -6.48 3.69 21.39
N ASP A 397 -6.33 2.54 22.03
CA ASP A 397 -5.64 2.34 23.31
C ASP A 397 -4.10 2.37 23.22
N LEU A 398 -3.54 2.40 22.02
CA LEU A 398 -2.11 2.28 21.75
C LEU A 398 -1.40 3.62 21.54
N GLY A 399 -2.00 4.75 21.94
CA GLY A 399 -1.35 6.06 21.87
C GLY A 399 -0.03 6.12 22.64
N ASP A 400 1.02 6.72 22.06
CA ASP A 400 2.37 6.82 22.64
C ASP A 400 2.83 8.27 22.74
N GLN A 401 2.56 8.90 23.88
CA GLN A 401 2.97 10.30 24.13
C GLN A 401 4.50 10.50 24.14
N THR A 402 5.26 9.42 24.31
CA THR A 402 6.72 9.42 24.44
C THR A 402 7.43 8.98 23.17
N SER A 403 6.69 8.79 22.08
CA SER A 403 7.28 8.37 20.81
C SER A 403 8.27 9.43 20.33
N PRO A 404 9.54 9.06 20.04
CA PRO A 404 10.53 9.98 19.48
C PRO A 404 10.19 10.38 18.03
N PHE A 405 9.23 9.69 17.40
CA PHE A 405 8.76 9.97 16.06
C PHE A 405 7.52 10.87 16.06
N GLY A 406 7.12 11.40 17.21
CA GLY A 406 5.90 12.18 17.40
C GLY A 406 4.75 11.33 17.94
N ARG A 407 3.86 11.97 18.71
CA ARG A 407 2.77 11.30 19.45
C ARG A 407 1.79 10.55 18.54
N ILE A 408 1.64 11.05 17.32
CA ILE A 408 0.86 10.48 16.22
C ILE A 408 1.44 9.15 15.69
N HIS A 409 2.70 8.80 16.02
CA HIS A 409 3.40 7.61 15.55
C HIS A 409 3.67 6.62 16.70
N PRO A 410 2.67 5.83 17.14
CA PRO A 410 2.84 4.90 18.24
C PRO A 410 3.78 3.74 17.90
N ARG A 411 4.68 3.42 18.84
CA ARG A 411 5.68 2.34 18.69
C ARG A 411 5.14 0.93 18.98
N TYR A 412 3.93 0.80 19.53
CA TYR A 412 3.27 -0.48 19.89
C TYR A 412 2.73 -1.24 18.66
N LYS A 413 3.57 -1.48 17.65
CA LYS A 413 3.15 -2.12 16.40
C LYS A 413 2.92 -3.62 16.53
N GLN A 414 3.47 -4.29 17.55
CA GLN A 414 3.15 -5.69 17.85
C GLN A 414 1.65 -5.88 18.08
N ASP A 415 1.04 -5.05 18.92
CA ASP A 415 -0.39 -5.14 19.23
C ASP A 415 -1.26 -4.87 18.00
N VAL A 416 -0.90 -3.84 17.22
CA VAL A 416 -1.59 -3.52 15.94
C VAL A 416 -1.55 -4.71 14.99
N ALA A 417 -0.36 -5.24 14.71
CA ALA A 417 -0.18 -6.35 13.78
C ALA A 417 -0.81 -7.65 14.29
N TYR A 418 -0.76 -7.90 15.60
CA TYR A 418 -1.39 -9.05 16.23
C TYR A 418 -2.92 -9.00 16.09
N ARG A 419 -3.53 -7.83 16.31
CA ARG A 419 -4.98 -7.63 16.12
C ARG A 419 -5.41 -7.82 14.65
N LEU A 420 -4.62 -7.31 13.69
CA LEU A 420 -4.83 -7.58 12.26
C LEU A 420 -4.75 -9.09 11.96
N HIS A 421 -3.73 -9.76 12.48
CA HIS A 421 -3.52 -11.20 12.33
C HIS A 421 -4.68 -12.04 12.89
N LEU A 422 -5.22 -11.68 14.06
CA LEU A 422 -6.41 -12.34 14.60
C LEU A 422 -7.63 -12.17 13.68
N GLY A 423 -7.81 -10.97 13.12
CA GLY A 423 -8.87 -10.70 12.14
C GLY A 423 -8.74 -11.54 10.88
N ALA A 424 -7.54 -11.66 10.34
CA ALA A 424 -7.26 -12.52 9.20
C ALA A 424 -7.54 -14.00 9.51
N ARG A 425 -7.08 -14.51 10.66
CA ARG A 425 -7.35 -15.90 11.06
C ARG A 425 -8.85 -16.21 11.17
N ALA A 426 -9.60 -15.32 11.78
CA ALA A 426 -11.04 -15.51 11.96
C ALA A 426 -11.82 -15.42 10.64
N LEU A 427 -11.59 -14.37 9.83
CA LEU A 427 -12.40 -14.09 8.65
C LEU A 427 -11.87 -14.73 7.36
N VAL A 428 -10.55 -14.86 7.23
CA VAL A 428 -9.89 -15.29 5.97
C VAL A 428 -9.53 -16.77 6.03
N TYR A 429 -9.02 -17.24 7.16
CA TYR A 429 -8.59 -18.63 7.35
C TYR A 429 -9.63 -19.50 8.08
N GLY A 430 -10.83 -18.96 8.34
CA GLY A 430 -11.98 -19.73 8.79
C GLY A 430 -11.94 -20.17 10.26
N GLU A 431 -11.11 -19.56 11.10
CA GLU A 431 -11.06 -19.86 12.54
C GLU A 431 -12.24 -19.23 13.30
N SER A 432 -13.44 -19.77 13.10
CA SER A 432 -14.72 -19.20 13.58
C SER A 432 -14.87 -19.09 15.11
N LYS A 433 -14.05 -19.81 15.89
CA LYS A 433 -14.03 -19.75 17.36
C LYS A 433 -13.01 -18.75 17.92
N LEU A 434 -12.19 -18.14 17.07
CA LEU A 434 -11.16 -17.20 17.49
C LEU A 434 -11.81 -15.86 17.88
N VAL A 435 -11.52 -15.39 19.09
CA VAL A 435 -11.92 -14.05 19.51
C VAL A 435 -10.92 -13.05 18.91
N TYR A 436 -11.41 -12.21 18.01
CA TYR A 436 -10.62 -11.18 17.32
C TYR A 436 -11.24 -9.78 17.40
N GLN A 437 -12.45 -9.68 17.96
CA GLN A 437 -13.16 -8.41 18.13
C GLN A 437 -13.61 -8.27 19.58
N GLY A 438 -13.59 -7.03 20.07
CA GLY A 438 -14.24 -6.67 21.31
C GLY A 438 -15.77 -6.83 21.24
N PRO A 439 -16.44 -6.90 22.39
CA PRO A 439 -17.88 -7.07 22.48
C PRO A 439 -18.63 -5.89 21.83
N PHE A 440 -19.74 -6.17 21.14
CA PHE A 440 -20.62 -5.13 20.61
C PHE A 440 -21.72 -4.77 21.62
N PRO A 441 -22.01 -3.48 21.80
CA PRO A 441 -23.14 -3.07 22.62
C PRO A 441 -24.45 -3.56 21.99
N TYR A 442 -25.33 -4.07 22.83
CA TYR A 442 -26.69 -4.45 22.46
C TYR A 442 -27.64 -3.25 22.50
N GLN A 443 -27.43 -2.34 23.44
CA GLN A 443 -28.27 -1.18 23.63
C GLN A 443 -27.45 -0.01 24.16
N ILE A 444 -27.71 1.18 23.63
CA ILE A 444 -27.18 2.44 24.12
C ILE A 444 -28.37 3.33 24.46
N LYS A 445 -28.46 3.80 25.71
CA LYS A 445 -29.49 4.74 26.17
C LYS A 445 -28.83 6.03 26.63
N VAL A 446 -29.23 7.14 26.04
CA VAL A 446 -28.78 8.48 26.43
C VAL A 446 -29.80 9.11 27.38
N HIS A 447 -29.41 9.30 28.63
CA HIS A 447 -30.20 9.95 29.66
C HIS A 447 -29.82 11.43 29.77
N GLN A 448 -30.41 12.26 28.90
CA GLN A 448 -30.03 13.67 28.78
C GLN A 448 -30.17 14.46 30.08
N SER A 449 -31.24 14.21 30.85
CA SER A 449 -31.48 14.90 32.13
C SER A 449 -30.51 14.50 33.25
N LYS A 450 -29.76 13.41 33.07
CA LYS A 450 -28.79 12.89 34.05
C LYS A 450 -27.36 12.93 33.52
N GLU A 451 -27.15 13.49 32.32
CA GLU A 451 -25.86 13.48 31.61
C GLU A 451 -25.21 12.09 31.57
N LEU A 452 -26.03 11.03 31.48
CA LEU A 452 -25.57 9.65 31.61
C LEU A 452 -25.83 8.87 30.34
N ILE A 453 -24.85 8.06 29.93
CA ILE A 453 -25.00 7.09 28.84
C ILE A 453 -24.94 5.70 29.46
N SER A 454 -26.02 4.92 29.27
CA SER A 454 -26.07 3.52 29.69
C SER A 454 -25.84 2.63 28.48
N ILE A 455 -24.80 1.82 28.55
CA ILE A 455 -24.41 0.88 27.50
C ILE A 455 -24.59 -0.54 28.03
N THR A 456 -25.35 -1.36 27.32
CA THR A 456 -25.70 -2.72 27.74
C THR A 456 -25.11 -3.73 26.77
N TYR A 457 -24.48 -4.78 27.30
CA TYR A 457 -23.93 -5.92 26.55
C TYR A 457 -24.80 -7.16 26.79
N LYS A 458 -24.90 -8.04 25.79
CA LYS A 458 -25.56 -9.35 25.99
C LYS A 458 -24.67 -10.31 26.77
N GLN A 459 -23.37 -10.19 26.58
CA GLN A 459 -22.36 -10.99 27.24
C GLN A 459 -22.00 -10.39 28.60
N LYS A 460 -21.59 -11.26 29.53
CA LYS A 460 -20.94 -10.84 30.75
C LYS A 460 -19.57 -10.26 30.40
N LEU A 461 -19.33 -9.01 30.79
CA LEU A 461 -18.02 -8.38 30.67
C LEU A 461 -17.17 -8.74 31.89
N TYR A 462 -15.90 -9.04 31.64
CA TYR A 462 -14.89 -9.21 32.67
C TYR A 462 -13.99 -7.98 32.64
N ILE A 463 -14.19 -7.10 33.61
CA ILE A 463 -13.45 -5.86 33.72
C ILE A 463 -12.11 -6.18 34.38
N ASN A 464 -11.06 -6.28 33.57
CA ASN A 464 -9.71 -6.53 34.07
C ASN A 464 -9.04 -5.25 34.59
N HIS A 465 -9.39 -4.10 34.01
CA HIS A 465 -8.87 -2.80 34.41
C HIS A 465 -9.93 -1.71 34.18
N LEU A 466 -10.23 -0.92 35.22
CA LEU A 466 -11.10 0.25 35.11
C LEU A 466 -10.26 1.48 34.80
N ASN A 467 -10.47 2.09 33.63
CA ASN A 467 -9.83 3.34 33.27
C ASN A 467 -10.85 4.31 32.65
N SER A 468 -10.99 5.50 33.23
CA SER A 468 -11.88 6.55 32.72
C SER A 468 -11.33 7.29 31.50
N SER A 469 -10.08 7.03 31.08
CA SER A 469 -9.39 7.67 29.95
C SER A 469 -9.45 6.89 28.63
N LEU A 470 -10.12 5.72 28.60
CA LEU A 470 -10.21 4.86 27.41
C LEU A 470 -11.56 4.95 26.68
N PHE A 471 -12.38 5.93 27.06
CA PHE A 471 -13.67 6.19 26.42
C PHE A 471 -13.69 7.60 25.87
N GLU A 472 -14.26 7.71 24.69
CA GLU A 472 -14.55 9.00 24.08
C GLU A 472 -16.04 9.05 23.77
N VAL A 473 -16.62 10.22 23.98
CA VAL A 473 -18.00 10.51 23.64
C VAL A 473 -17.96 11.76 22.78
N ILE A 474 -18.18 11.58 21.50
CA ILE A 474 -18.19 12.68 20.53
C ILE A 474 -19.63 13.18 20.40
N ASN A 475 -19.83 14.49 20.41
CA ASN A 475 -21.13 15.13 20.20
C ASN A 475 -21.14 15.84 18.85
N THR A 476 -21.03 15.10 17.75
CA THR A 476 -21.06 15.66 16.40
C THR A 476 -22.48 15.69 15.88
N CYS A 477 -23.22 16.73 16.26
CA CYS A 477 -24.53 17.03 15.72
C CYS A 477 -24.62 18.52 15.39
N ASN A 478 -23.99 18.93 14.29
CA ASN A 478 -24.29 20.20 13.66
C ASN A 478 -24.24 20.06 12.14
N TYR A 479 -25.19 19.30 11.59
CA TYR A 479 -25.56 19.40 10.19
C TYR A 479 -27.08 19.44 10.05
N GLY A 480 -27.65 20.66 10.06
CA GLY A 480 -28.88 21.05 9.36
C GLY A 480 -30.22 20.39 9.70
N LYS A 481 -30.28 19.34 10.52
CA LYS A 481 -31.53 18.76 11.04
C LYS A 481 -31.40 18.55 12.54
N MET A 482 -32.19 19.31 13.29
CA MET A 482 -32.38 19.09 14.73
C MET A 482 -32.75 17.62 14.99
N GLY A 483 -31.92 16.96 15.79
CA GLY A 483 -32.35 15.81 16.59
C GLY A 483 -31.88 14.45 16.13
N THR A 484 -30.59 14.13 16.23
CA THR A 484 -30.15 12.79 16.65
C THR A 484 -28.73 12.87 17.22
N LYS A 485 -28.55 12.66 18.53
CA LYS A 485 -27.22 12.63 19.18
C LYS A 485 -26.52 11.31 18.86
N CYS A 486 -25.44 11.34 18.08
CA CYS A 486 -24.59 10.16 17.86
C CYS A 486 -23.59 10.05 19.02
N VAL A 487 -23.50 8.86 19.64
CA VAL A 487 -22.50 8.51 20.65
C VAL A 487 -21.63 7.45 20.03
N ILE A 488 -20.36 7.76 19.82
CA ILE A 488 -19.36 6.82 19.33
C ILE A 488 -18.74 6.15 20.57
N TRP A 489 -18.72 4.82 20.62
CA TRP A 489 -18.12 4.08 21.72
C TRP A 489 -17.54 2.76 21.22
N ARG A 490 -16.31 2.44 21.63
CA ARG A 490 -15.80 1.06 21.60
C ARG A 490 -14.71 0.88 22.66
N GLU A 491 -14.94 0.01 23.65
CA GLU A 491 -13.90 -0.42 24.61
C GLU A 491 -12.78 -1.17 23.89
N SER A 492 -11.56 -0.93 24.37
CA SER A 492 -10.40 -1.80 24.19
C SER A 492 -10.53 -3.10 24.97
#